data_AF-A0AAD4LQ98-F1
#
_entry.id   AF-A0AAD4LQ98-F1
#
_cell.length_a   1.000
_cell.length_b   1.000
_cell.length_c   1.000
_cell.angle_alpha   90.00
_cell.angle_beta   90.00
_cell.angle_gamma   90.00
#
_symmetry.space_group_name_H-M   'P 1'
#
loop_
_entity.id
_entity.type
_entity.pdbx_description
1 polymer ?
#
loop_
_entity_poly.entity_id
_entity_poly.type
_entity_poly.pdbx_seq_one_letter_code
_entity_poly.pdbx_strand_id
1 'polypeptide(L)' 'MNRGPIILTIDEAEYLLDQLPPPSADDDELLRNLRRRLSELLASLRAGAEGSAPAP' A
#
# COMPACT_ATOMS: atom_id res chain seq x y z
N MET A 1 -5.04 4.01 -21.86
CA MET A 1 -4.61 2.68 -21.38
C MET A 1 -5.40 2.36 -20.13
N ASN A 2 -6.39 1.47 -20.20
CA ASN A 2 -7.11 0.97 -19.02
C ASN A 2 -6.40 -0.28 -18.52
N ARG A 3 -5.40 -0.10 -17.65
CA ARG A 3 -4.86 -1.23 -16.88
C ARG A 3 -5.89 -1.50 -15.78
N GLY A 4 -6.45 -2.72 -15.75
CA GLY A 4 -7.45 -3.12 -14.77
C GLY A 4 -6.94 -2.96 -13.32
N PRO A 5 -7.81 -3.21 -12.32
CA PRO A 5 -7.42 -3.10 -10.93
C PRO A 5 -6.25 -4.04 -10.61
N ILE A 6 -5.27 -3.54 -9.85
CA ILE A 6 -4.18 -4.35 -9.30
C ILE A 6 -4.67 -4.90 -7.97
N ILE A 7 -4.63 -6.21 -7.81
CA ILE A 7 -4.88 -6.89 -6.54
C ILE A 7 -3.53 -7.17 -5.90
N LEU A 8 -3.35 -6.73 -4.66
CA LEU A 8 -2.14 -6.95 -3.87
C LEU A 8 -2.54 -7.59 -2.53
N THR A 9 -1.78 -8.58 -2.11
CA THR A 9 -1.76 -9.03 -0.71
C THR A 9 -1.08 -8.00 0.19
N ILE A 10 -1.22 -8.15 1.51
CA ILE A 10 -0.57 -7.27 2.49
C ILE A 10 0.95 -7.32 2.31
N ASP A 11 1.53 -8.52 2.25
CA ASP A 11 2.98 -8.72 2.10
C ASP A 11 3.51 -8.11 0.79
N GLU A 12 2.76 -8.22 -0.31
CA GLU A 12 3.15 -7.62 -1.59
C GLU A 12 3.11 -6.09 -1.54
N ALA A 13 2.10 -5.51 -0.90
CA ALA A 13 2.01 -4.06 -0.74
C ALA A 13 3.13 -3.52 0.18
N GLU A 14 3.52 -4.28 1.21
CA GLU A 14 4.68 -3.97 2.07
C GLU A 14 5.98 -4.07 1.29
N TYR A 15 6.18 -5.16 0.57
CA TYR A 15 7.36 -5.36 -0.26
C TYR A 15 7.53 -4.26 -1.31
N LEU A 16 6.45 -3.77 -1.91
CA LEU A 16 6.49 -2.65 -2.85
C LEU A 16 6.84 -1.32 -2.17
N LEU A 17 6.32 -1.09 -0.95
CA LEU A 17 6.63 0.11 -0.19
C LEU A 17 8.10 0.14 0.24
N ASP A 18 8.65 -1.01 0.64
CA ASP A 18 10.04 -1.16 1.08
C ASP A 18 11.06 -0.95 -0.04
N GLN A 19 10.65 -1.14 -1.31
CA GLN A 19 11.51 -0.84 -2.46
C GLN A 19 11.59 0.66 -2.78
N LEU A 20 10.68 1.48 -2.27
CA LEU A 20 10.74 2.90 -2.53
C LEU A 20 11.92 3.52 -1.77
N PRO A 21 12.68 4.43 -2.39
CA PRO A 21 13.73 5.13 -1.67
C PRO A 21 13.14 5.89 -0.47
N PRO A 22 13.94 6.18 0.57
CA PRO A 22 13.50 6.99 1.69
C PRO A 22 12.88 8.32 1.23
N PRO A 23 11.87 8.84 1.94
CA PRO A 23 11.27 10.12 1.61
C PRO A 23 12.32 11.24 1.58
N SER A 24 12.41 11.95 0.45
CA SER A 24 13.26 13.13 0.30
C SER A 24 12.43 14.38 -0.03
N ALA A 25 13.00 15.55 0.25
CA ALA A 25 12.39 16.84 -0.07
C ALA A 25 12.28 17.09 -1.59
N ASP A 26 13.05 16.35 -2.38
CA ASP A 26 13.12 16.44 -3.84
C ASP A 26 12.35 15.30 -4.53
N ASP A 27 11.59 14.49 -3.78
CA ASP A 27 10.83 13.38 -4.35
C ASP A 27 9.82 13.87 -5.40
N ASP A 28 9.79 13.18 -6.54
CA ASP A 28 8.78 13.39 -7.58
C ASP A 28 7.36 13.25 -7.03
N GLU A 29 6.44 14.07 -7.53
CA GLU A 29 5.04 14.07 -7.10
C GLU A 29 4.38 12.69 -7.27
N LEU A 30 4.74 11.96 -8.34
CA LEU A 30 4.28 10.61 -8.58
C LEU A 30 4.72 9.64 -7.47
N LEU A 31 5.99 9.72 -7.06
CA LEU A 31 6.56 8.87 -6.03
C LEU A 31 5.92 9.14 -4.67
N ARG A 32 5.73 10.42 -4.33
CA ARG A 32 4.99 10.83 -3.11
C ARG A 32 3.57 10.27 -3.10
N ASN A 33 2.87 10.37 -4.23
CA ASN A 33 1.51 9.87 -4.39
C ASN A 33 1.44 8.34 -4.27
N LEU A 34 2.39 7.62 -4.86
CA LEU A 34 2.48 6.16 -4.76
C LEU A 34 2.74 5.73 -3.31
N ARG A 35 3.72 6.31 -2.63
CA ARG A 35 4.06 6.03 -1.23
C ARG A 35 2.83 6.24 -0.33
N ARG A 36 2.13 7.36 -0.49
CA ARG A 36 0.91 7.66 0.26
C ARG A 36 -0.18 6.60 0.03
N ARG A 37 -0.50 6.28 -1.23
CA ARG A 37 -1.57 5.32 -1.56
C ARG A 37 -1.27 3.91 -1.06
N LEU A 38 -0.01 3.45 -1.16
CA LEU A 38 0.40 2.15 -0.62
C LEU A 38 0.29 2.12 0.92
N SER A 39 0.71 3.20 1.59
CA SER A 39 0.60 3.32 3.05
C SER A 39 -0.86 3.32 3.52
N GLU A 40 -1.74 4.05 2.84
CA GLU A 40 -3.18 4.08 3.11
C GLU A 40 -3.85 2.72 2.86
N LEU A 41 -3.48 2.03 1.77
CA LEU A 41 -3.95 0.68 1.47
C LEU A 41 -3.55 -0.29 2.58
N LEU A 42 -2.28 -0.28 3.00
CA LEU A 42 -1.79 -1.15 4.08
C LEU A 42 -2.48 -0.88 5.40
N ALA A 43 -2.69 0.39 5.77
CA ALA A 43 -3.44 0.75 6.96
C ALA A 43 -4.89 0.22 6.92
N SER A 44 -5.55 0.35 5.77
CA SER A 44 -6.92 -0.16 5.55
C SER A 44 -6.99 -1.69 5.62
N LEU A 45 -6.04 -2.39 4.98
CA LEU A 45 -5.97 -3.85 5.01
C LEU A 45 -5.71 -4.38 6.42
N ARG A 46 -4.79 -3.76 7.16
CA ARG A 46 -4.48 -4.12 8.56
C ARG A 46 -5.69 -3.89 9.48
N ALA A 47 -6.37 -2.76 9.34
CA ALA A 47 -7.60 -2.48 10.08
C ALA A 47 -8.74 -3.47 9.77
N GLY A 48 -8.87 -3.89 8.50
CA GLY A 48 -9.84 -4.90 8.09
C GLY A 48 -9.48 -6.32 8.55
N ALA A 49 -8.19 -6.63 8.68
CA ALA A 49 -7.71 -7.92 9.16
C ALA A 49 -7.96 -8.14 10.66
N GLU A 50 -7.94 -7.09 11.48
CA GLU A 50 -8.17 -7.15 12.92
C GLU A 50 -9.65 -7.45 13.31
N GLY A 51 -10.60 -7.39 12.36
CA GLY A 51 -12.04 -7.57 12.60
C GLY A 51 -12.69 -8.80 11.96
N SER A 52 -11.92 -9.65 11.28
CA SER A 52 -12.41 -10.78 10.46
C SER A 52 -11.87 -12.13 10.93
N ALA A 53 -11.71 -12.34 12.24
CA ALA A 53 -11.69 -13.71 12.75
C ALA A 53 -13.13 -14.26 12.60
N PRO A 54 -13.39 -15.33 11.84
CA PRO A 54 -14.69 -15.99 11.90
C PRO A 54 -14.91 -16.40 13.35
N ALA A 55 -16.00 -15.88 13.95
CA ALA A 55 -16.44 -16.34 15.26
C ALA A 55 -16.66 -17.87 15.20
N PRO A 56 -16.27 -18.62 16.25
CA PRO A 56 -16.38 -20.08 16.28
C PRO A 56 -17.83 -20.58 16.16
#